data_AF-A0A9J7LZ59-F1
#
_entry.id   AF-A0A9J7LZ59-F1
#
_cell.length_a   1.000
_cell.length_b   1.000
_cell.length_c   1.000
_cell.angle_alpha   90.00
_cell.angle_beta   90.00
_cell.angle_gamma   90.00
#
_symmetry.space_group_name_H-M   'P 1'
#
loop_
_entity.id
_entity.type
_entity.pdbx_description
1 polymer ?
#
loop_
_entity_poly.entity_id
_entity_poly.type
_entity_poly.pdbx_seq_one_letter_code
_entity_poly.pdbx_strand_id
1 'polypeptide(L)'
;MRPVFDPSADLKGEDSDAEEESDADVVPTAESEPFVIFNPDTAEDQPVAPDNSGGIDLYVDRVQFIPDNATIIKVTGRVMKSNLDSLPDIAAFAELDSSARSPQLAYRLPLNTDPENRKPMSHDTLVLLRVYTVDKDSKTLLVIGSCLFPLFMEEDGQTRFNVGGHQLRLRRGMPDTKKPLLASSLDNVIPVPGASILLRLMPHGEEMIPAPPYKSGFYHSDQSRPNMSEMRILRDFQSDTLFPLSVREAIHRLQIAQGMPPAEEESDAALEQWYRDRLDAKKHLPPRTPASHSDLLRAVRYHIQTGIGIQVEQAHGVNGEGLYVNVFARVSPGAEARELENTPEGYGGEDKIISTKHDFTSLQKSPKWLDPPSIIHPHLEPNTCLLIQVFGLDAVYTPQADGTGPGTVTGKRGQEVRLTTESQLGWTAVPLFDRGCVMAGVHNVPLFMGMPSTEFLTNIAVKSVELSMKGVVYSTVLILI
;
A
#
# COMPACT_ATOMS: atom_id res chain seq x y z
N MET A 1 -26.51 50.60 -28.70
CA MET A 1 -26.44 50.50 -30.18
C MET A 1 -25.71 49.20 -30.50
N ARG A 2 -26.35 48.28 -31.23
CA ARG A 2 -25.74 47.02 -31.70
C ARG A 2 -24.85 47.28 -32.94
N PRO A 3 -23.96 46.36 -33.33
CA PRO A 3 -24.34 45.21 -34.20
C PRO A 3 -23.77 43.88 -33.64
N VAL A 4 -24.45 42.73 -33.64
CA VAL A 4 -25.03 41.89 -34.73
C VAL A 4 -23.97 41.35 -35.71
N PHE A 5 -23.81 40.03 -35.67
CA PHE A 5 -23.02 39.15 -36.53
C PHE A 5 -23.87 38.73 -37.73
N ASP A 6 -23.30 38.59 -38.93
CA ASP A 6 -23.72 37.53 -39.89
C ASP A 6 -22.64 37.23 -40.94
N PRO A 7 -22.46 35.96 -41.36
CA PRO A 7 -21.35 35.42 -42.13
C PRO A 7 -21.71 35.16 -43.59
N SER A 8 -20.72 35.28 -44.48
CA SER A 8 -20.54 34.47 -45.70
C SER A 8 -19.54 35.15 -46.62
N ALA A 9 -18.32 34.61 -46.71
CA ALA A 9 -17.50 34.70 -47.91
C ALA A 9 -16.47 33.56 -47.86
N ASP A 10 -16.80 32.50 -48.60
CA ASP A 10 -15.92 31.39 -48.97
C ASP A 10 -14.56 31.88 -49.47
N LEU A 11 -13.48 31.18 -49.10
CA LEU A 11 -12.52 30.69 -50.08
C LEU A 11 -11.94 29.33 -49.63
N LYS A 12 -12.07 28.38 -50.56
CA LYS A 12 -11.52 27.02 -50.57
C LYS A 12 -10.03 27.01 -50.90
N GLY A 13 -9.37 25.93 -50.49
CA GLY A 13 -8.04 25.47 -50.95
C GLY A 13 -6.92 25.93 -50.02
N GLU A 14 -5.94 25.12 -49.62
CA GLU A 14 -5.36 23.92 -50.23
C GLU A 14 -4.81 22.99 -49.14
N ASP A 15 -4.74 21.70 -49.47
CA ASP A 15 -3.99 20.68 -48.76
C ASP A 15 -2.51 21.07 -48.66
N SER A 16 -1.91 20.93 -47.48
CA SER A 16 -0.48 20.63 -47.36
C SER A 16 -0.23 19.83 -46.10
N ASP A 17 0.10 18.55 -46.31
CA ASP A 17 0.71 17.66 -45.35
C ASP A 17 1.98 18.29 -44.76
N ALA A 18 2.01 18.40 -43.44
CA ALA A 18 3.24 18.54 -42.66
C ALA A 18 2.98 17.91 -41.29
N GLU A 19 3.31 16.63 -41.18
CA GLU A 19 3.53 15.96 -39.90
C GLU A 19 4.72 16.65 -39.21
N GLU A 20 4.44 17.56 -38.27
CA GLU A 20 5.43 17.98 -37.28
C GLU A 20 5.37 16.98 -36.12
N GLU A 21 6.29 16.03 -36.12
CA GLU A 21 6.75 15.35 -34.91
C GLU A 21 7.30 16.40 -33.95
N SER A 22 6.49 16.85 -33.00
CA SER A 22 6.98 17.63 -31.87
C SER A 22 7.32 16.67 -30.72
N ASP A 23 8.62 16.46 -30.52
CA ASP A 23 9.24 15.97 -29.28
C ASP A 23 8.91 16.94 -28.13
N ALA A 24 7.69 16.86 -27.61
CA ALA A 24 7.28 17.55 -26.40
C ALA A 24 7.34 16.55 -25.25
N ASP A 25 8.22 16.82 -24.28
CA ASP A 25 8.31 16.20 -22.97
C ASP A 25 6.93 15.74 -22.47
N VAL A 26 6.73 14.43 -22.43
CA VAL A 26 5.51 13.82 -21.90
C VAL A 26 5.52 13.98 -20.38
N VAL A 27 5.05 15.14 -19.92
CA VAL A 27 4.56 15.29 -18.55
C VAL A 27 3.36 14.35 -18.42
N PRO A 28 3.36 13.37 -17.49
CA PRO A 28 2.23 12.46 -17.35
C PRO A 28 1.01 13.25 -16.88
N THR A 29 0.04 13.46 -17.77
CA THR A 29 -1.26 14.02 -17.42
C THR A 29 -2.07 13.01 -16.63
N ALA A 30 -2.57 13.45 -15.48
CA ALA A 30 -3.42 12.69 -14.56
C ALA A 30 -4.85 12.52 -15.12
N GLU A 31 -5.07 11.64 -16.09
CA GLU A 31 -6.42 11.37 -16.64
C GLU A 31 -6.67 9.89 -17.01
N SER A 32 -6.27 8.93 -16.17
CA SER A 32 -6.81 7.57 -16.32
C SER A 32 -7.08 6.90 -14.99
N GLU A 33 -8.15 6.13 -14.93
CA GLU A 33 -8.40 5.22 -13.81
C GLU A 33 -7.16 4.35 -13.55
N PRO A 34 -6.73 4.20 -12.30
CA PRO A 34 -5.52 3.45 -11.97
C PRO A 34 -5.68 1.95 -12.28
N PHE A 35 -6.91 1.45 -12.29
CA PHE A 35 -7.23 0.07 -12.61
C PHE A 35 -8.02 0.01 -13.91
N VAL A 36 -7.64 -0.90 -14.80
CA VAL A 36 -8.29 -1.08 -16.10
C VAL A 36 -8.97 -2.45 -16.10
N ILE A 37 -10.27 -2.46 -16.37
CA ILE A 37 -11.05 -3.69 -16.49
C ILE A 37 -10.70 -4.36 -17.83
N PHE A 38 -10.60 -5.68 -17.82
CA PHE A 38 -10.42 -6.46 -19.04
C PHE A 38 -11.50 -6.15 -20.07
N ASN A 39 -11.09 -5.87 -21.30
CA ASN A 39 -11.99 -5.65 -22.43
C ASN A 39 -12.00 -6.89 -23.34
N PRO A 40 -13.11 -7.66 -23.40
CA PRO A 40 -13.21 -8.83 -24.26
C PRO A 40 -12.93 -8.55 -25.74
N ASP A 41 -13.23 -7.34 -26.23
CA ASP A 41 -13.00 -6.97 -27.64
C ASP A 41 -11.51 -6.99 -28.00
N THR A 42 -10.62 -6.80 -27.01
CA THR A 42 -9.17 -6.90 -27.20
C THR A 42 -8.67 -8.34 -27.26
N ALA A 43 -9.52 -9.33 -26.98
CA ALA A 43 -9.22 -10.74 -27.12
C ALA A 43 -9.61 -11.31 -28.49
N GLU A 44 -10.36 -10.58 -29.32
CA GLU A 44 -10.76 -11.05 -30.66
C GLU A 44 -9.55 -11.26 -31.60
N ASP A 45 -8.46 -10.52 -31.37
CA ASP A 45 -7.19 -10.64 -32.11
C ASP A 45 -6.16 -11.56 -31.43
N GLN A 46 -6.53 -12.29 -30.37
CA GLN A 46 -5.57 -13.19 -29.72
C GLN A 46 -5.22 -14.38 -30.63
N PRO A 47 -3.93 -14.73 -30.73
CA PRO A 47 -3.52 -15.84 -31.56
C PRO A 47 -4.02 -17.17 -30.97
N VAL A 48 -4.37 -18.10 -31.86
CA VAL A 48 -4.89 -19.41 -31.45
C VAL A 48 -3.84 -20.14 -30.61
N ALA A 49 -4.27 -20.65 -29.46
CA ALA A 49 -3.41 -21.45 -28.58
C ALA A 49 -2.90 -22.69 -29.34
N PRO A 50 -1.58 -22.97 -29.31
CA PRO A 50 -1.07 -24.18 -29.91
C PRO A 50 -1.50 -25.40 -29.10
N ASP A 51 -1.27 -26.60 -29.65
CA ASP A 51 -1.37 -27.83 -28.86
C ASP A 51 -0.34 -27.86 -27.73
N ASN A 52 -0.49 -28.77 -26.76
CA ASN A 52 0.40 -28.87 -25.59
C ASN A 52 1.86 -29.25 -25.92
N SER A 53 2.18 -29.58 -27.17
CA SER A 53 3.54 -29.81 -27.66
C SER A 53 4.12 -28.61 -28.40
N GLY A 54 3.31 -27.59 -28.69
CA GLY A 54 3.74 -26.36 -29.34
C GLY A 54 4.67 -25.51 -28.49
N GLY A 55 5.47 -24.70 -29.17
CA GLY A 55 6.31 -23.68 -28.53
C GLY A 55 5.47 -22.48 -28.10
N ILE A 56 5.80 -21.93 -26.93
CA ILE A 56 5.14 -20.75 -26.36
C ILE A 56 6.19 -19.78 -25.81
N ASP A 57 5.86 -18.50 -25.80
CA ASP A 57 6.65 -17.43 -25.21
C ASP A 57 5.93 -16.87 -23.97
N LEU A 58 6.63 -16.90 -22.83
CA LEU A 58 6.19 -16.24 -21.61
C LEU A 58 6.82 -14.85 -21.52
N TYR A 59 5.99 -13.82 -21.52
CA TYR A 59 6.42 -12.44 -21.33
C TYR A 59 6.12 -11.97 -19.91
N VAL A 60 7.05 -11.19 -19.35
CA VAL A 60 6.81 -10.42 -18.12
C VAL A 60 6.89 -8.96 -18.54
N ASP A 61 5.75 -8.28 -18.59
CA ASP A 61 5.65 -6.98 -19.27
C ASP A 61 5.78 -5.78 -18.32
N ARG A 62 5.20 -5.88 -17.11
CA ARG A 62 5.13 -4.74 -16.17
C ARG A 62 4.84 -5.19 -14.75
N VAL A 63 5.37 -4.48 -13.75
CA VAL A 63 4.83 -4.49 -12.39
C VAL A 63 4.01 -3.23 -12.19
N GLN A 64 2.79 -3.33 -11.68
CA GLN A 64 1.88 -2.21 -11.47
C GLN A 64 1.89 -1.80 -9.99
N PHE A 65 2.01 -0.49 -9.75
CA PHE A 65 1.89 0.18 -8.45
C PHE A 65 2.72 -0.46 -7.33
N ILE A 66 4.03 -0.30 -7.41
CA ILE A 66 4.91 -0.73 -6.33
C ILE A 66 4.67 0.12 -5.06
N PRO A 67 4.77 -0.46 -3.85
CA PRO A 67 4.59 0.25 -2.58
C PRO A 67 5.57 1.40 -2.33
N ASP A 68 5.24 2.34 -1.45
CA ASP A 68 6.09 3.52 -1.14
C ASP A 68 7.42 3.21 -0.46
N ASN A 69 7.52 2.05 0.19
CA ASN A 69 8.77 1.55 0.74
C ASN A 69 9.62 0.79 -0.29
N ALA A 70 9.14 0.57 -1.52
CA ALA A 70 9.94 0.03 -2.61
C ALA A 70 10.68 1.15 -3.36
N THR A 71 11.72 0.79 -4.12
CA THR A 71 12.52 1.74 -4.91
C THR A 71 12.69 1.27 -6.36
N ILE A 72 13.40 0.16 -6.56
CA ILE A 72 13.74 -0.43 -7.87
C ILE A 72 13.36 -1.90 -7.85
N ILE A 73 13.01 -2.52 -9.00
CA ILE A 73 12.45 -3.88 -9.00
C ILE A 73 13.11 -4.89 -9.94
N LYS A 74 13.16 -6.14 -9.49
CA LYS A 74 13.48 -7.29 -10.35
C LYS A 74 12.42 -8.35 -10.16
N VAL A 75 11.93 -8.90 -11.26
CA VAL A 75 11.09 -10.09 -11.23
C VAL A 75 11.98 -11.31 -11.42
N THR A 76 11.91 -12.26 -10.49
CA THR A 76 12.53 -13.57 -10.67
C THR A 76 11.47 -14.66 -10.64
N GLY A 77 11.79 -15.82 -11.18
CA GLY A 77 10.81 -16.90 -11.19
C GLY A 77 11.31 -18.19 -11.78
N ARG A 78 10.46 -19.21 -11.71
CA ARG A 78 10.73 -20.54 -12.25
C ARG A 78 9.47 -21.14 -12.83
N VAL A 79 9.62 -21.81 -13.96
CA VAL A 79 8.62 -22.75 -14.48
C VAL A 79 8.75 -24.04 -13.67
N MET A 80 7.64 -24.53 -13.15
CA MET A 80 7.55 -25.69 -12.28
C MET A 80 6.65 -26.73 -12.93
N LYS A 81 6.94 -28.02 -12.66
CA LYS A 81 6.14 -29.17 -13.12
C LYS A 81 6.01 -29.32 -14.66
N SER A 82 6.87 -28.67 -15.45
CA SER A 82 6.76 -28.62 -16.91
C SER A 82 7.22 -29.85 -17.69
N ASN A 83 7.83 -30.85 -17.03
CA ASN A 83 8.53 -31.99 -17.65
C ASN A 83 9.53 -31.62 -18.77
N LEU A 84 9.88 -30.34 -18.91
CA LEU A 84 10.93 -29.85 -19.78
C LEU A 84 12.24 -29.85 -19.01
N ASP A 85 13.32 -30.23 -19.69
CA ASP A 85 14.63 -30.34 -19.09
C ASP A 85 15.33 -28.96 -19.05
N SER A 86 15.99 -28.65 -17.94
CA SER A 86 16.95 -27.53 -17.83
C SER A 86 16.42 -26.13 -18.24
N LEU A 87 15.19 -25.78 -17.84
CA LEU A 87 14.66 -24.43 -18.08
C LEU A 87 15.45 -23.36 -17.29
N PRO A 88 15.79 -22.21 -17.91
CA PRO A 88 16.47 -21.13 -17.21
C PRO A 88 15.55 -20.48 -16.17
N ASP A 89 16.15 -19.96 -15.10
CA ASP A 89 15.45 -19.11 -14.14
C ASP A 89 15.05 -17.79 -14.81
N ILE A 90 13.86 -17.30 -14.49
CA ILE A 90 13.39 -15.98 -14.90
C ILE A 90 14.14 -14.93 -14.11
N ALA A 91 14.67 -13.92 -14.81
CA ALA A 91 15.33 -12.76 -14.22
C ALA A 91 15.08 -11.52 -15.10
N ALA A 92 13.94 -10.89 -14.90
CA ALA A 92 13.50 -9.70 -15.63
C ALA A 92 13.80 -8.44 -14.80
N PHE A 93 14.38 -7.43 -15.46
CA PHE A 93 14.69 -6.13 -14.88
C PHE A 93 13.86 -5.05 -15.56
N ALA A 94 13.59 -3.97 -14.83
CA ALA A 94 12.87 -2.85 -15.39
C ALA A 94 13.71 -2.04 -16.37
N GLU A 95 13.06 -1.46 -17.38
CA GLU A 95 13.65 -0.46 -18.26
C GLU A 95 13.90 0.85 -17.48
N LEU A 96 15.06 1.47 -17.70
CA LEU A 96 15.52 2.64 -16.93
C LEU A 96 14.56 3.83 -17.02
N ASP A 97 14.03 4.09 -18.21
CA ASP A 97 13.20 5.28 -18.46
C ASP A 97 11.70 4.99 -18.31
N SER A 98 11.34 3.76 -17.95
CA SER A 98 9.95 3.42 -17.59
C SER A 98 9.56 3.98 -16.22
N SER A 99 8.25 4.06 -15.95
CA SER A 99 7.71 4.58 -14.69
C SER A 99 8.29 3.85 -13.48
N ALA A 100 8.78 4.56 -12.47
CA ALA A 100 9.23 3.91 -11.24
C ALA A 100 8.08 3.24 -10.47
N ARG A 101 6.88 3.83 -10.52
CA ARG A 101 5.69 3.33 -9.80
C ARG A 101 5.11 2.09 -10.47
N SER A 102 5.16 2.05 -11.81
CA SER A 102 4.67 0.93 -12.62
C SER A 102 5.70 0.51 -13.69
N PRO A 103 6.84 -0.06 -13.28
CA PRO A 103 7.99 -0.30 -14.16
C PRO A 103 7.71 -1.35 -15.22
N GLN A 104 8.12 -1.05 -16.46
CA GLN A 104 8.04 -1.96 -17.60
C GLN A 104 9.24 -2.89 -17.64
N LEU A 105 9.00 -4.12 -18.07
CA LEU A 105 9.99 -5.17 -18.22
C LEU A 105 9.91 -5.67 -19.67
N ALA A 106 11.02 -5.60 -20.40
CA ALA A 106 11.14 -6.22 -21.72
C ALA A 106 11.72 -7.63 -21.59
N TYR A 107 10.95 -8.57 -21.02
CA TYR A 107 11.42 -9.94 -20.81
C TYR A 107 10.56 -10.97 -21.56
N ARG A 108 11.24 -11.89 -22.25
CA ARG A 108 10.66 -13.05 -22.95
C ARG A 108 11.40 -14.33 -22.55
N LEU A 109 10.66 -15.35 -22.15
CA LEU A 109 11.15 -16.71 -21.95
C LEU A 109 10.50 -17.64 -22.99
N PRO A 110 11.24 -18.06 -24.04
CA PRO A 110 10.77 -19.09 -24.95
C PRO A 110 10.77 -20.47 -24.27
N LEU A 111 9.69 -21.22 -24.44
CA LEU A 111 9.50 -22.57 -23.91
C LEU A 111 9.12 -23.54 -25.03
N ASN A 112 9.71 -24.74 -24.98
CA ASN A 112 9.40 -25.84 -25.90
C ASN A 112 9.53 -25.47 -27.39
N THR A 113 10.51 -24.62 -27.72
CA THR A 113 10.63 -24.02 -29.06
C THR A 113 11.37 -24.90 -30.06
N ASP A 114 12.30 -25.75 -29.58
CA ASP A 114 13.10 -26.67 -30.41
C ASP A 114 12.20 -27.65 -31.17
N PRO A 115 12.04 -27.50 -32.50
CA PRO A 115 11.15 -28.34 -33.30
C PRO A 115 11.54 -29.82 -33.32
N GLU A 116 12.82 -30.15 -33.13
CA GLU A 116 13.31 -31.54 -33.18
C GLU A 116 13.13 -32.28 -31.85
N ASN A 117 12.96 -31.55 -30.74
CA ASN A 117 12.87 -32.10 -29.39
C ASN A 117 11.58 -31.71 -28.64
N ARG A 118 10.52 -31.27 -29.35
CA ARG A 118 9.24 -30.91 -28.72
C ARG A 118 8.66 -32.07 -27.93
N LYS A 119 8.32 -31.80 -26.68
CA LYS A 119 7.63 -32.74 -25.80
C LYS A 119 6.29 -32.14 -25.37
N PRO A 120 5.23 -32.94 -25.22
CA PRO A 120 4.01 -32.47 -24.59
C PRO A 120 4.33 -31.94 -23.19
N MET A 121 3.96 -30.69 -22.91
CA MET A 121 4.07 -30.11 -21.59
C MET A 121 2.93 -30.58 -20.68
N SER A 122 3.26 -30.79 -19.42
CA SER A 122 2.32 -31.18 -18.37
C SER A 122 1.26 -30.11 -18.16
N HIS A 123 0.00 -30.52 -18.03
CA HIS A 123 -1.11 -29.60 -17.78
C HIS A 123 -1.02 -28.94 -16.39
N ASP A 124 -0.25 -29.52 -15.47
CA ASP A 124 0.04 -28.95 -14.15
C ASP A 124 1.18 -27.92 -14.16
N THR A 125 1.64 -27.48 -15.33
CA THR A 125 2.74 -26.51 -15.44
C THR A 125 2.34 -25.17 -14.84
N LEU A 126 3.16 -24.67 -13.91
CA LEU A 126 2.96 -23.40 -13.21
C LEU A 126 4.21 -22.54 -13.32
N VAL A 127 4.06 -21.23 -13.40
CA VAL A 127 5.14 -20.28 -13.19
C VAL A 127 4.98 -19.65 -11.82
N LEU A 128 6.04 -19.69 -11.01
CA LEU A 128 6.15 -18.91 -9.78
C LEU A 128 7.00 -17.68 -10.06
N LEU A 129 6.40 -16.48 -9.89
CA LEU A 129 7.11 -15.21 -9.99
C LEU A 129 7.23 -14.55 -8.61
N ARG A 130 8.33 -13.84 -8.39
CA ARG A 130 8.65 -13.07 -7.19
C ARG A 130 9.19 -11.71 -7.57
N VAL A 131 8.68 -10.66 -6.95
CA VAL A 131 9.12 -9.28 -7.19
C VAL A 131 10.02 -8.84 -6.03
N TYR A 132 11.26 -8.54 -6.34
CA TYR A 132 12.27 -8.05 -5.41
C TYR A 132 12.37 -6.53 -5.48
N THR A 133 12.72 -5.91 -4.35
CA THR A 133 13.04 -4.47 -4.26
C THR A 133 14.15 -4.22 -3.26
N VAL A 134 14.75 -3.04 -3.32
CA VAL A 134 15.43 -2.46 -2.16
C VAL A 134 14.43 -1.67 -1.33
N ASP A 135 14.42 -1.88 -0.02
CA ASP A 135 13.58 -1.12 0.90
C ASP A 135 14.11 0.30 1.09
N LYS A 136 13.23 1.29 0.97
CA LYS A 136 13.58 2.71 1.02
C LYS A 136 14.18 3.10 2.36
N ASP A 137 13.75 2.51 3.47
CA ASP A 137 14.19 2.97 4.79
C ASP A 137 15.35 2.15 5.34
N SER A 138 15.30 0.82 5.23
CA SER A 138 16.35 -0.09 5.72
C SER A 138 17.49 -0.30 4.71
N LYS A 139 17.29 0.06 3.45
CA LYS A 139 18.22 -0.20 2.33
C LYS A 139 18.53 -1.69 2.17
N THR A 140 17.67 -2.58 2.64
CA THR A 140 17.87 -4.04 2.50
C THR A 140 17.16 -4.58 1.26
N LEU A 141 17.67 -5.67 0.69
CA LEU A 141 17.00 -6.38 -0.40
C LEU A 141 15.83 -7.20 0.17
N LEU A 142 14.62 -6.92 -0.28
CA LEU A 142 13.38 -7.55 0.17
C LEU A 142 12.56 -8.08 -1.01
N VAL A 143 11.50 -8.80 -0.70
CA VAL A 143 10.48 -9.25 -1.66
C VAL A 143 9.17 -8.51 -1.40
N ILE A 144 8.67 -7.81 -2.41
CA ILE A 144 7.36 -7.15 -2.39
C ILE A 144 6.27 -8.22 -2.28
N GLY A 145 6.29 -9.18 -3.19
CA GLY A 145 5.31 -10.25 -3.23
C GLY A 145 5.61 -11.30 -4.28
N SER A 146 4.79 -12.34 -4.29
CA SER A 146 4.86 -13.48 -5.20
C SER A 146 3.50 -13.73 -5.84
N CYS A 147 3.49 -14.36 -7.01
CA CYS A 147 2.27 -14.86 -7.65
C CYS A 147 2.54 -16.19 -8.36
N LEU A 148 1.47 -16.93 -8.66
CA LEU A 148 1.49 -18.18 -9.40
C LEU A 148 0.62 -18.01 -10.65
N PHE A 149 1.12 -18.51 -11.78
CA PHE A 149 0.42 -18.47 -13.05
C PHE A 149 0.34 -19.87 -13.64
N PRO A 150 -0.86 -20.44 -13.87
CA PRO A 150 -0.99 -21.69 -14.59
C PRO A 150 -0.84 -21.45 -16.10
N LEU A 151 -0.01 -22.27 -16.75
CA LEU A 151 0.19 -22.19 -18.20
C LEU A 151 -0.98 -22.78 -18.97
N PHE A 152 -1.79 -23.62 -18.31
CA PHE A 152 -2.95 -24.25 -18.87
C PHE A 152 -4.22 -23.82 -18.14
N MET A 153 -5.32 -23.78 -18.87
CA MET A 153 -6.65 -23.53 -18.36
C MET A 153 -7.62 -24.58 -18.90
N GLU A 154 -8.72 -24.81 -18.17
CA GLU A 154 -9.83 -25.64 -18.60
C GLU A 154 -10.91 -24.75 -19.20
N GLU A 155 -11.32 -25.04 -20.44
CA GLU A 155 -12.39 -24.33 -21.12
C GLU A 155 -13.20 -25.31 -21.97
N ASP A 156 -14.53 -25.27 -21.82
CA ASP A 156 -15.45 -26.21 -22.48
C ASP A 156 -15.09 -27.70 -22.31
N GLY A 157 -14.47 -28.05 -21.18
CA GLY A 157 -14.02 -29.40 -20.86
C GLY A 157 -12.74 -29.84 -21.60
N GLN A 158 -12.03 -28.90 -22.23
CA GLN A 158 -10.72 -29.12 -22.84
C GLN A 158 -9.64 -28.31 -22.13
N THR A 159 -8.52 -28.96 -21.82
CA THR A 159 -7.33 -28.27 -21.33
C THR A 159 -6.58 -27.64 -22.51
N ARG A 160 -6.33 -26.33 -22.44
CA ARG A 160 -5.55 -25.59 -23.45
C ARG A 160 -4.57 -24.64 -22.80
N PHE A 161 -3.60 -24.14 -23.57
CA PHE A 161 -2.73 -23.08 -23.07
C PHE A 161 -3.54 -21.84 -22.72
N ASN A 162 -3.20 -21.22 -21.59
CA ASN A 162 -3.81 -20.01 -21.07
C ASN A 162 -3.23 -18.76 -21.78
N VAL A 163 -3.36 -18.73 -23.11
CA VAL A 163 -2.84 -17.66 -23.98
C VAL A 163 -3.54 -16.34 -23.70
N GLY A 164 -2.83 -15.24 -23.91
CA GLY A 164 -3.33 -13.88 -23.69
C GLY A 164 -2.59 -13.14 -22.58
N GLY A 165 -3.09 -11.94 -22.26
CA GLY A 165 -2.56 -11.09 -21.21
C GLY A 165 -3.23 -11.35 -19.87
N HIS A 166 -2.45 -11.38 -18.80
CA HIS A 166 -2.92 -11.66 -17.44
C HIS A 166 -2.39 -10.62 -16.47
N GLN A 167 -3.26 -10.11 -15.61
CA GLN A 167 -2.87 -9.27 -14.48
C GLN A 167 -3.03 -10.06 -13.19
N LEU A 168 -1.91 -10.39 -12.55
CA LEU A 168 -1.88 -11.18 -11.32
C LEU A 168 -1.53 -10.33 -10.12
N ARG A 169 -2.33 -10.47 -9.06
CA ARG A 169 -2.11 -9.75 -7.80
C ARG A 169 -0.88 -10.29 -7.08
N LEU A 170 -0.03 -9.38 -6.60
CA LEU A 170 1.11 -9.76 -5.77
C LEU A 170 0.64 -10.08 -4.36
N ARG A 171 1.15 -11.18 -3.79
CA ARG A 171 0.81 -11.61 -2.45
C ARG A 171 2.03 -11.75 -1.57
N ARG A 172 1.92 -11.33 -0.32
CA ARG A 172 3.03 -11.28 0.63
C ARG A 172 3.31 -12.66 1.22
N GLY A 173 4.13 -13.46 0.56
CA GLY A 173 4.54 -14.75 1.08
C GLY A 173 5.04 -15.70 0.01
N MET A 174 5.09 -16.97 0.39
CA MET A 174 5.40 -18.11 -0.48
C MET A 174 4.34 -19.20 -0.28
N PRO A 175 4.11 -20.05 -1.29
CA PRO A 175 3.25 -21.21 -1.14
C PRO A 175 3.74 -22.13 -0.01
N ASP A 176 2.80 -22.77 0.69
CA ASP A 176 3.12 -23.78 1.71
C ASP A 176 3.80 -24.99 1.05
N THR A 177 5.08 -25.19 1.35
CA THR A 177 5.90 -26.26 0.76
C THR A 177 5.49 -27.66 1.21
N LYS A 178 4.64 -27.77 2.25
CA LYS A 178 4.11 -29.06 2.72
C LYS A 178 2.90 -29.52 1.92
N LYS A 179 2.29 -28.65 1.12
CA LYS A 179 1.11 -28.95 0.31
C LYS A 179 1.49 -29.04 -1.16
N PRO A 180 0.71 -29.80 -1.97
CA PRO A 180 0.86 -29.74 -3.42
C PRO A 180 0.73 -28.30 -3.90
N LEU A 181 1.68 -27.86 -4.73
CA LEU A 181 1.65 -26.53 -5.32
C LEU A 181 0.54 -26.46 -6.40
N LEU A 182 -0.39 -25.54 -6.24
CA LEU A 182 -1.51 -25.27 -7.14
C LEU A 182 -1.51 -23.78 -7.49
N ALA A 183 -2.18 -23.39 -8.58
CA ALA A 183 -2.32 -21.96 -8.93
C ALA A 183 -2.92 -21.13 -7.78
N SER A 184 -3.87 -21.70 -7.04
CA SER A 184 -4.54 -21.08 -5.89
C SER A 184 -3.76 -21.16 -4.56
N SER A 185 -2.54 -21.71 -4.56
CA SER A 185 -1.77 -21.90 -3.31
C SER A 185 -1.44 -20.60 -2.57
N LEU A 186 -1.57 -19.44 -3.23
CA LEU A 186 -1.37 -18.13 -2.62
C LEU A 186 -2.69 -17.40 -2.31
N ASP A 187 -3.87 -17.92 -2.65
CA ASP A 187 -5.11 -17.13 -2.59
C ASP A 187 -5.52 -16.69 -1.17
N ASN A 188 -5.10 -17.45 -0.16
CA ASN A 188 -5.31 -17.13 1.25
C ASN A 188 -4.17 -16.29 1.87
N VAL A 189 -3.14 -15.97 1.09
CA VAL A 189 -2.03 -15.11 1.52
C VAL A 189 -2.44 -13.65 1.32
N ILE A 190 -2.09 -12.80 2.29
CA ILE A 190 -2.43 -11.38 2.29
C ILE A 190 -1.91 -10.74 0.99
N PRO A 191 -2.79 -10.09 0.21
CA PRO A 191 -2.37 -9.37 -0.97
C PRO A 191 -1.56 -8.11 -0.61
N VAL A 192 -0.61 -7.76 -1.47
CA VAL A 192 0.05 -6.46 -1.42
C VAL A 192 -0.96 -5.42 -1.96
N PRO A 193 -1.28 -4.36 -1.21
CA PRO A 193 -2.29 -3.38 -1.62
C PRO A 193 -1.98 -2.76 -2.99
N GLY A 194 -2.90 -2.87 -3.94
CA GLY A 194 -2.79 -2.26 -5.27
C GLY A 194 -1.74 -2.85 -6.22
N ALA A 195 -0.79 -3.65 -5.71
CA ALA A 195 0.35 -4.13 -6.50
C ALA A 195 0.02 -5.41 -7.29
N SER A 196 0.35 -5.42 -8.57
CA SER A 196 0.13 -6.55 -9.47
C SER A 196 1.25 -6.69 -10.50
N ILE A 197 1.29 -7.80 -11.23
CA ILE A 197 2.20 -8.05 -12.35
C ILE A 197 1.40 -8.32 -13.61
N LEU A 198 1.85 -7.77 -14.73
CA LEU A 198 1.33 -8.03 -16.07
C LEU A 198 2.24 -9.02 -16.76
N LEU A 199 1.65 -10.08 -17.29
CA LEU A 199 2.35 -11.11 -18.06
C LEU A 199 1.52 -11.49 -19.28
N ARG A 200 2.19 -12.04 -20.30
CA ARG A 200 1.52 -12.63 -21.46
C ARG A 200 2.03 -14.02 -21.71
N LEU A 201 1.13 -14.90 -22.11
CA LEU A 201 1.48 -16.18 -22.71
C LEU A 201 1.06 -16.13 -24.17
N MET A 202 2.01 -16.30 -25.08
CA MET A 202 1.75 -16.23 -26.52
C MET A 202 2.30 -17.48 -27.21
N PRO A 203 1.75 -17.89 -28.36
CA PRO A 203 2.42 -18.86 -29.22
C PRO A 203 3.82 -18.34 -29.59
N HIS A 204 4.78 -19.25 -29.69
CA HIS A 204 6.16 -18.86 -29.98
C HIS A 204 6.28 -18.16 -31.34
N GLY A 205 6.99 -17.03 -31.37
CA GLY A 205 7.36 -16.31 -32.58
C GLY A 205 8.86 -15.98 -32.61
N GLU A 206 9.40 -15.76 -33.81
CA GLU A 206 10.81 -15.39 -33.97
C GLU A 206 11.10 -14.04 -33.27
N GLU A 207 10.23 -13.07 -33.51
CA GLU A 207 10.35 -11.71 -32.99
C GLU A 207 9.67 -11.53 -31.63
N MET A 208 10.21 -10.60 -30.84
CA MET A 208 9.61 -10.20 -29.58
C MET A 208 8.39 -9.32 -29.86
N ILE A 209 7.23 -9.68 -29.30
CA ILE A 209 6.00 -8.89 -29.43
C ILE A 209 5.99 -7.82 -28.31
N PRO A 210 5.93 -6.51 -28.64
CA PRO A 210 5.82 -5.45 -27.64
C PRO A 210 4.60 -5.62 -26.73
N ALA A 211 4.69 -5.12 -25.50
CA ALA A 211 3.58 -5.17 -24.56
C ALA A 211 2.44 -4.23 -25.00
N PRO A 212 1.17 -4.69 -25.03
CA PRO A 212 0.04 -3.82 -25.29
C PRO A 212 -0.06 -2.71 -24.22
N PRO A 213 -0.53 -1.51 -24.58
CA PRO A 213 -0.79 -0.45 -23.60
C PRO A 213 -1.74 -0.94 -22.52
N TYR A 214 -1.44 -0.70 -21.25
CA TYR A 214 -2.30 -1.15 -20.14
C TYR A 214 -3.75 -0.63 -20.27
N LYS A 215 -3.91 0.61 -20.78
CA LYS A 215 -5.22 1.25 -21.01
C LYS A 215 -6.07 0.55 -22.07
N SER A 216 -5.51 -0.36 -22.88
CA SER A 216 -6.29 -1.12 -23.87
C SER A 216 -7.30 -2.06 -23.23
N GLY A 217 -7.07 -2.50 -21.98
CA GLY A 217 -7.87 -3.55 -21.36
C GLY A 217 -7.49 -4.97 -21.81
N PHE A 218 -6.33 -5.15 -22.46
CA PHE A 218 -5.85 -6.45 -22.95
C PHE A 218 -5.63 -7.52 -21.85
N TYR A 219 -5.30 -7.10 -20.62
CA TYR A 219 -4.93 -8.04 -19.56
C TYR A 219 -6.17 -8.47 -18.76
N HIS A 220 -6.38 -9.77 -18.63
CA HIS A 220 -7.39 -10.35 -17.74
C HIS A 220 -7.16 -9.90 -16.29
N SER A 221 -8.00 -8.99 -15.81
CA SER A 221 -7.77 -8.25 -14.56
C SER A 221 -8.73 -8.58 -13.41
N ASP A 222 -9.70 -9.48 -13.62
CA ASP A 222 -10.74 -9.81 -12.65
C ASP A 222 -10.19 -10.23 -11.27
N GLN A 223 -9.17 -11.08 -11.25
CA GLN A 223 -8.55 -11.56 -10.01
C GLN A 223 -7.72 -10.49 -9.28
N SER A 224 -7.42 -9.39 -9.97
CA SER A 224 -6.63 -8.27 -9.46
C SER A 224 -7.47 -7.03 -9.17
N ARG A 225 -8.79 -7.13 -9.26
CA ARG A 225 -9.69 -5.99 -9.03
C ARG A 225 -9.50 -5.41 -7.62
N PRO A 226 -9.13 -4.13 -7.49
CA PRO A 226 -8.94 -3.48 -6.20
C PRO A 226 -10.28 -3.29 -5.50
N ASN A 227 -10.27 -3.39 -4.17
CA ASN A 227 -11.40 -2.94 -3.35
C ASN A 227 -11.41 -1.41 -3.22
N MET A 228 -12.42 -0.86 -2.54
CA MET A 228 -12.56 0.59 -2.35
C MET A 228 -11.37 1.24 -1.63
N SER A 229 -10.78 0.56 -0.64
CA SER A 229 -9.61 1.06 0.08
C SER A 229 -8.37 1.06 -0.80
N GLU A 230 -8.17 0.01 -1.60
CA GLU A 230 -7.08 -0.06 -2.57
C GLU A 230 -7.22 0.98 -3.67
N MET A 231 -8.43 1.23 -4.16
CA MET A 231 -8.67 2.31 -5.12
C MET A 231 -8.29 3.68 -4.57
N ARG A 232 -8.43 3.93 -3.26
CA ARG A 232 -7.94 5.17 -2.63
C ARG A 232 -6.42 5.22 -2.63
N ILE A 233 -5.75 4.13 -2.27
CA ILE A 233 -4.28 4.01 -2.30
C ILE A 233 -3.77 4.26 -3.72
N LEU A 234 -4.37 3.63 -4.72
CA LEU A 234 -3.94 3.77 -6.11
C LEU A 234 -4.09 5.20 -6.63
N ARG A 235 -5.17 5.90 -6.26
CA ARG A 235 -5.36 7.32 -6.60
C ARG A 235 -4.35 8.21 -5.88
N ASP A 236 -4.08 7.93 -4.61
CA ASP A 236 -3.05 8.62 -3.84
C ASP A 236 -1.66 8.47 -4.49
N PHE A 237 -1.30 7.26 -4.92
CA PHE A 237 -0.08 6.99 -5.67
C PHE A 237 0.00 7.74 -7.01
N GLN A 238 -1.12 7.97 -7.70
CA GLN A 238 -1.15 8.75 -8.94
C GLN A 238 -0.93 10.25 -8.70
N SER A 239 -1.31 10.76 -7.52
CA SER A 239 -1.11 12.16 -7.13
C SER A 239 0.21 12.43 -6.41
N ASP A 240 0.95 11.39 -6.01
CA ASP A 240 2.22 11.51 -5.29
C ASP A 240 3.35 12.00 -6.21
N THR A 241 3.64 13.30 -6.16
CA THR A 241 4.73 13.95 -6.90
C THR A 241 6.10 13.75 -6.26
N LEU A 242 6.16 13.20 -5.04
CA LEU A 242 7.43 12.93 -4.35
C LEU A 242 8.01 11.57 -4.71
N PHE A 243 7.24 10.66 -5.31
CA PHE A 243 7.76 9.41 -5.83
C PHE A 243 8.63 9.65 -7.08
N PRO A 244 9.71 8.87 -7.31
CA PRO A 244 10.48 8.99 -8.54
C PRO A 244 9.60 8.79 -9.78
N LEU A 245 9.84 9.56 -10.83
CA LEU A 245 9.10 9.45 -12.08
C LEU A 245 9.55 8.22 -12.87
N SER A 246 10.86 7.97 -12.94
CA SER A 246 11.47 6.86 -13.69
C SER A 246 12.32 5.93 -12.83
N VAL A 247 12.55 4.72 -13.33
CA VAL A 247 13.46 3.74 -12.68
C VAL A 247 14.87 4.32 -12.53
N ARG A 248 15.35 5.06 -13.53
CA ARG A 248 16.62 5.81 -13.51
C ARG A 248 16.68 6.77 -12.33
N GLU A 249 15.65 7.60 -12.16
CA GLU A 249 15.57 8.51 -11.03
C GLU A 249 15.54 7.76 -9.69
N ALA A 250 14.80 6.65 -9.61
CA ALA A 250 14.76 5.80 -8.42
C ALA A 250 16.14 5.22 -8.07
N ILE A 251 16.92 4.82 -9.08
CA ILE A 251 18.31 4.36 -8.91
C ILE A 251 19.17 5.50 -8.36
N HIS A 252 19.17 6.68 -8.98
CA HIS A 252 19.97 7.82 -8.53
C HIS A 252 19.63 8.23 -7.09
N ARG A 253 18.33 8.32 -6.75
CA ARG A 253 17.91 8.64 -5.37
C ARG A 253 18.37 7.57 -4.38
N LEU A 254 18.39 6.29 -4.78
CA LEU A 254 18.91 5.21 -3.95
C LEU A 254 20.43 5.29 -3.78
N GLN A 255 21.18 5.54 -4.85
CA GLN A 255 22.63 5.74 -4.82
C GLN A 255 23.00 6.90 -3.87
N ILE A 256 22.35 8.08 -3.99
CA ILE A 256 22.52 9.24 -3.09
C ILE A 256 22.25 8.83 -1.64
N ALA A 257 21.14 8.13 -1.39
CA ALA A 257 20.77 7.69 -0.05
C ALA A 257 21.71 6.63 0.53
N GLN A 258 22.58 6.03 -0.29
CA GLN A 258 23.66 5.11 0.11
C GLN A 258 25.03 5.80 0.15
N GLY A 259 25.09 7.13 0.01
CA GLY A 259 26.33 7.91 0.03
C GLY A 259 27.18 7.77 -1.23
N MET A 260 26.58 7.29 -2.33
CA MET A 260 27.20 7.17 -3.64
C MET A 260 26.53 8.19 -4.56
N PRO A 261 26.97 9.46 -4.63
CA PRO A 261 26.35 10.40 -5.56
C PRO A 261 26.52 9.90 -7.00
N PRO A 262 25.49 10.05 -7.87
CA PRO A 262 25.58 9.66 -9.27
C PRO A 262 26.72 10.41 -9.95
N ALA A 263 27.40 9.75 -10.87
CA ALA A 263 28.41 10.43 -11.69
C ALA A 263 27.72 11.44 -12.62
N GLU A 264 28.40 12.55 -12.94
CA GLU A 264 27.86 13.61 -13.82
C GLU A 264 27.47 13.05 -15.21
N GLU A 265 28.15 12.00 -15.68
CA GLU A 265 27.84 11.27 -16.93
C GLU A 265 27.91 9.75 -16.69
N GLU A 266 26.92 9.18 -16.00
CA GLU A 266 26.79 7.72 -15.88
C GLU A 266 26.13 7.14 -17.15
N SER A 267 26.84 6.29 -17.88
CA SER A 267 26.28 5.58 -19.05
C SER A 267 25.18 4.60 -18.63
N ASP A 268 24.18 4.37 -19.50
CA ASP A 268 23.10 3.40 -19.26
C ASP A 268 23.61 2.01 -18.90
N ALA A 269 24.66 1.53 -19.57
CA ALA A 269 25.26 0.23 -19.28
C ALA A 269 25.83 0.15 -17.85
N ALA A 270 26.42 1.24 -17.35
CA ALA A 270 26.94 1.30 -15.98
C ALA A 270 25.78 1.30 -14.97
N LEU A 271 24.74 2.10 -15.24
CA LEU A 271 23.56 2.18 -14.39
C LEU A 271 22.81 0.84 -14.32
N GLU A 272 22.63 0.16 -15.45
CA GLU A 272 22.06 -1.19 -15.53
C GLU A 272 22.91 -2.21 -14.76
N GLN A 273 24.23 -2.14 -14.88
CA GLN A 273 25.10 -3.05 -14.16
C GLN A 273 25.00 -2.82 -12.64
N TRP A 274 24.99 -1.57 -12.19
CA TRP A 274 24.77 -1.23 -10.79
C TRP A 274 23.41 -1.74 -10.31
N TYR A 275 22.36 -1.55 -11.11
CA TYR A 275 21.00 -2.02 -10.81
C TYR A 275 20.96 -3.55 -10.63
N ARG A 276 21.55 -4.28 -11.57
CA ARG A 276 21.63 -5.74 -11.55
C ARG A 276 22.36 -6.25 -10.33
N ASP A 277 23.50 -5.63 -10.02
CA ASP A 277 24.32 -5.95 -8.86
C ASP A 277 23.57 -5.67 -7.56
N ARG A 278 22.89 -4.53 -7.47
CA ARG A 278 22.19 -4.10 -6.26
C ARG A 278 21.03 -5.00 -5.88
N LEU A 279 20.38 -5.59 -6.88
CA LEU A 279 19.31 -6.57 -6.70
C LEU A 279 19.82 -8.03 -6.71
N ASP A 280 21.13 -8.27 -6.72
CA ASP A 280 21.69 -9.61 -6.59
C ASP A 280 21.62 -10.10 -5.13
N ALA A 281 20.74 -11.06 -4.90
CA ALA A 281 20.58 -11.72 -3.62
C ALA A 281 21.86 -12.40 -3.13
N LYS A 282 22.73 -12.89 -4.02
CA LYS A 282 24.00 -13.52 -3.63
C LYS A 282 25.01 -12.51 -3.08
N LYS A 283 24.93 -11.25 -3.53
CA LYS A 283 25.80 -10.15 -3.07
C LYS A 283 25.29 -9.51 -1.79
N HIS A 284 23.97 -9.36 -1.66
CA HIS A 284 23.37 -8.52 -0.62
C HIS A 284 22.64 -9.27 0.50
N LEU A 285 22.50 -10.60 0.40
CA LEU A 285 21.93 -11.41 1.47
C LEU A 285 22.99 -12.38 2.04
N PRO A 286 22.88 -12.74 3.32
CA PRO A 286 23.71 -13.79 3.88
C PRO A 286 23.52 -15.11 3.11
N PRO A 287 24.57 -15.94 2.99
CA PRO A 287 24.48 -17.23 2.30
C PRO A 287 23.35 -18.10 2.85
N ARG A 288 22.57 -18.70 1.94
CA ARG A 288 21.41 -19.58 2.25
C ARG A 288 20.27 -18.90 3.00
N THR A 289 20.26 -17.58 3.11
CA THR A 289 19.15 -16.83 3.72
C THR A 289 18.22 -16.30 2.63
N PRO A 290 16.92 -16.64 2.65
CA PRO A 290 15.96 -16.05 1.73
C PRO A 290 15.74 -14.57 2.08
N ALA A 291 15.47 -13.75 1.07
CA ALA A 291 15.03 -12.37 1.28
C ALA A 291 13.77 -12.35 2.14
N SER A 292 13.73 -11.47 3.13
CA SER A 292 12.53 -11.17 3.91
C SER A 292 11.47 -10.51 3.04
N HIS A 293 10.21 -10.65 3.45
CA HIS A 293 9.09 -9.98 2.81
C HIS A 293 9.00 -8.52 3.25
N SER A 294 8.51 -7.66 2.37
CA SER A 294 8.19 -6.28 2.72
C SER A 294 7.17 -6.22 3.85
N ASP A 295 7.29 -5.16 4.65
CA ASP A 295 6.31 -4.84 5.69
C ASP A 295 5.14 -4.08 5.05
N LEU A 296 3.96 -4.70 5.06
CA LEU A 296 2.77 -4.09 4.46
C LEU A 296 2.25 -2.90 5.25
N LEU A 297 2.61 -2.77 6.54
CA LEU A 297 2.26 -1.59 7.34
C LEU A 297 3.01 -0.34 6.86
N ARG A 298 4.10 -0.52 6.10
CA ARG A 298 4.88 0.56 5.49
C ARG A 298 4.71 0.65 3.97
N ALA A 299 3.68 -0.02 3.43
CA ALA A 299 3.44 -0.03 2.00
C ALA A 299 2.89 1.31 1.47
N VAL A 300 2.27 2.11 2.34
CA VAL A 300 1.61 3.38 2.02
C VAL A 300 2.06 4.43 3.02
N ARG A 301 2.62 5.53 2.51
CA ARG A 301 3.02 6.68 3.32
C ARG A 301 1.82 7.50 3.71
N TYR A 302 1.99 8.23 4.80
CA TYR A 302 0.96 9.13 5.28
C TYR A 302 0.97 10.43 4.46
N HIS A 303 -0.20 10.80 3.95
CA HIS A 303 -0.48 12.13 3.41
C HIS A 303 -1.51 12.83 4.27
N ILE A 304 -1.22 14.07 4.64
CA ILE A 304 -2.06 14.85 5.56
C ILE A 304 -3.47 15.07 5.01
N GLN A 305 -3.63 15.18 3.69
CA GLN A 305 -4.93 15.33 3.02
C GLN A 305 -5.82 14.09 3.21
N THR A 306 -5.23 12.90 3.35
CA THR A 306 -5.95 11.65 3.56
C THR A 306 -6.33 11.46 5.03
N GLY A 307 -5.46 11.87 5.96
CA GLY A 307 -5.68 11.75 7.40
C GLY A 307 -5.56 10.32 7.94
N ILE A 308 -5.91 10.15 9.21
CA ILE A 308 -5.80 8.89 9.96
C ILE A 308 -7.15 8.60 10.61
N GLY A 309 -7.70 7.41 10.34
CA GLY A 309 -8.87 6.90 11.04
C GLY A 309 -8.49 6.30 12.39
N ILE A 310 -9.08 6.81 13.48
CA ILE A 310 -8.82 6.38 14.85
C ILE A 310 -10.13 5.95 15.50
N GLN A 311 -10.12 4.78 16.11
CA GLN A 311 -11.23 4.26 16.89
C GLN A 311 -10.71 3.74 18.23
N VAL A 312 -11.33 4.18 19.33
CA VAL A 312 -11.07 3.64 20.66
C VAL A 312 -12.22 2.72 21.02
N GLU A 313 -11.98 1.40 21.00
CA GLU A 313 -13.04 0.40 21.12
C GLU A 313 -13.39 0.07 22.57
N GLN A 314 -12.38 -0.12 23.42
CA GLN A 314 -12.58 -0.67 24.76
C GLN A 314 -11.44 -0.29 25.70
N ALA A 315 -11.75 -0.15 26.99
CA ALA A 315 -10.77 -0.19 28.08
C ALA A 315 -11.03 -1.40 28.98
N HIS A 316 -10.00 -1.89 29.65
CA HIS A 316 -10.08 -3.04 30.55
C HIS A 316 -9.55 -2.71 31.94
N GLY A 317 -10.19 -3.28 32.97
CA GLY A 317 -9.81 -3.13 34.38
C GLY A 317 -9.90 -1.71 34.94
N VAL A 318 -10.73 -0.84 34.37
CA VAL A 318 -10.89 0.53 34.86
C VAL A 318 -11.62 0.55 36.21
N ASN A 319 -11.17 1.39 37.13
CA ASN A 319 -11.84 1.59 38.42
C ASN A 319 -13.01 2.59 38.29
N GLY A 320 -13.96 2.27 37.41
CA GLY A 320 -15.09 3.13 37.04
C GLY A 320 -16.42 2.74 37.66
N GLU A 321 -16.43 2.00 38.77
CA GLU A 321 -17.67 1.45 39.33
C GLU A 321 -18.68 2.56 39.69
N GLY A 322 -19.88 2.47 39.13
CA GLY A 322 -20.94 3.46 39.27
C GLY A 322 -20.69 4.78 38.52
N LEU A 323 -19.68 4.87 37.65
CA LEU A 323 -19.36 6.05 36.85
C LEU A 323 -19.69 5.83 35.36
N TYR A 324 -19.98 6.93 34.65
CA TYR A 324 -20.01 6.94 33.20
C TYR A 324 -18.58 7.13 32.67
N VAL A 325 -18.00 6.06 32.13
CA VAL A 325 -16.60 6.07 31.68
C VAL A 325 -16.50 6.53 30.23
N ASN A 326 -15.76 7.60 30.00
CA ASN A 326 -15.59 8.24 28.70
C ASN A 326 -14.12 8.31 28.33
N VAL A 327 -13.84 8.35 27.03
CA VAL A 327 -12.51 8.58 26.48
C VAL A 327 -12.44 9.97 25.89
N PHE A 328 -11.35 10.65 26.19
CA PHE A 328 -10.88 11.83 25.49
C PHE A 328 -9.50 11.52 24.90
N ALA A 329 -9.37 11.61 23.58
CA ALA A 329 -8.09 11.50 22.91
C ALA A 329 -7.76 12.79 22.17
N ARG A 330 -6.48 13.14 22.11
CA ARG A 330 -6.00 14.31 21.36
C ARG A 330 -4.66 14.05 20.73
N VAL A 331 -4.40 14.70 19.60
CA VAL A 331 -3.06 14.74 19.03
C VAL A 331 -2.15 15.54 19.95
N SER A 332 -1.03 14.92 20.30
CA SER A 332 0.12 15.59 20.92
C SER A 332 1.21 15.69 19.86
N PRO A 333 1.36 16.86 19.20
CA PRO A 333 2.37 17.05 18.17
C PRO A 333 3.76 17.04 18.79
N GLY A 334 4.74 16.51 18.05
CA GLY A 334 6.14 16.71 18.40
C GLY A 334 6.63 18.11 18.07
N ALA A 335 7.89 18.37 18.39
CA ALA A 335 8.42 19.73 18.48
C ALA A 335 8.34 20.47 17.13
N GLU A 336 8.76 19.82 16.03
CA GLU A 336 8.75 20.44 14.71
C GLU A 336 7.31 20.69 14.22
N ALA A 337 6.40 19.73 14.45
CA ALA A 337 5.00 19.85 14.05
C ALA A 337 4.25 21.01 14.75
N ARG A 338 4.72 21.46 15.93
CA ARG A 338 4.12 22.62 16.64
C ARG A 338 4.45 23.95 16.00
N GLU A 339 5.52 24.01 15.22
CA GLU A 339 5.99 25.22 14.55
C GLU A 339 5.40 25.36 13.14
N LEU A 340 4.74 24.30 12.64
CA LEU A 340 4.11 24.30 11.33
C LEU A 340 2.76 25.04 11.39
N GLU A 341 2.48 25.82 10.35
CA GLU A 341 1.16 26.38 10.13
C GLU A 341 0.21 25.32 9.59
N ASN A 342 -1.07 25.45 9.93
CA ASN A 342 -2.11 24.61 9.36
C ASN A 342 -2.10 24.73 7.83
N THR A 343 -2.41 23.62 7.16
CA THR A 343 -2.64 23.60 5.71
C THR A 343 -3.81 24.53 5.32
N PRO A 344 -3.93 24.95 4.04
CA PRO A 344 -5.06 25.75 3.57
C PRO A 344 -6.43 25.13 3.87
N GLU A 345 -6.51 23.80 3.91
CA GLU A 345 -7.71 23.02 4.24
C GLU A 345 -8.01 22.98 5.75
N GLY A 346 -7.12 23.51 6.59
CA GLY A 346 -7.24 23.54 8.05
C GLY A 346 -6.64 22.34 8.78
N TYR A 347 -6.00 21.41 8.07
CA TYR A 347 -5.30 20.26 8.67
C TYR A 347 -4.03 20.67 9.41
N GLY A 348 -3.58 19.84 10.35
CA GLY A 348 -2.39 20.09 11.18
C GLY A 348 -2.69 20.73 12.54
N GLY A 349 -3.94 21.13 12.77
CA GLY A 349 -4.38 21.80 14.00
C GLY A 349 -4.68 20.87 15.18
N GLU A 350 -5.46 21.37 16.14
CA GLU A 350 -5.87 20.60 17.32
C GLU A 350 -6.97 19.57 16.99
N ASP A 351 -6.57 18.33 16.74
CA ASP A 351 -7.49 17.21 16.59
C ASP A 351 -7.83 16.56 17.95
N LYS A 352 -9.13 16.42 18.22
CA LYS A 352 -9.70 15.87 19.46
C LYS A 352 -10.79 14.85 19.17
N ILE A 353 -10.82 13.78 19.96
CA ILE A 353 -11.79 12.69 19.88
C ILE A 353 -12.42 12.54 21.26
N ILE A 354 -13.74 12.48 21.32
CA ILE A 354 -14.50 12.24 22.55
C ILE A 354 -15.45 11.07 22.29
N SER A 355 -15.49 10.10 23.21
CA SER A 355 -16.50 9.04 23.15
C SER A 355 -17.89 9.59 23.45
N THR A 356 -18.87 9.27 22.61
CA THR A 356 -20.26 9.70 22.76
C THR A 356 -21.25 8.55 22.79
N LYS A 357 -20.83 7.34 22.42
CA LYS A 357 -21.69 6.16 22.34
C LYS A 357 -21.14 5.02 23.15
N HIS A 358 -21.88 4.62 24.20
CA HIS A 358 -21.51 3.50 25.06
C HIS A 358 -22.29 2.25 24.69
N ASP A 359 -21.63 1.10 24.78
CA ASP A 359 -22.32 -0.18 24.91
C ASP A 359 -22.71 -0.37 26.38
N PHE A 360 -23.97 -0.06 26.70
CA PHE A 360 -24.51 -0.22 28.05
C PHE A 360 -24.65 -1.69 28.51
N THR A 361 -24.38 -2.66 27.63
CA THR A 361 -24.30 -4.08 28.00
C THR A 361 -22.90 -4.52 28.43
N SER A 362 -21.89 -3.66 28.23
CA SER A 362 -20.51 -3.93 28.66
C SER A 362 -20.35 -3.86 30.19
N LEU A 363 -19.32 -4.54 30.71
CA LEU A 363 -18.99 -4.47 32.13
C LEU A 363 -18.47 -3.07 32.47
N GLN A 364 -18.86 -2.50 33.62
CA GLN A 364 -18.37 -1.17 34.03
C GLN A 364 -16.84 -1.13 34.21
N LYS A 365 -16.22 -2.26 34.58
CA LYS A 365 -14.76 -2.40 34.65
C LYS A 365 -14.11 -2.60 33.28
N SER A 366 -14.89 -2.81 32.22
CA SER A 366 -14.40 -3.01 30.86
C SER A 366 -15.30 -2.31 29.83
N PRO A 367 -15.46 -0.97 29.94
CA PRO A 367 -16.41 -0.21 29.13
C PRO A 367 -16.03 -0.30 27.65
N LYS A 368 -17.05 -0.49 26.81
CA LYS A 368 -16.94 -0.48 25.35
C LYS A 368 -17.61 0.75 24.76
N TRP A 369 -17.00 1.31 23.73
CA TRP A 369 -17.53 2.43 22.97
C TRP A 369 -17.91 1.98 21.56
N LEU A 370 -19.05 2.48 21.09
CA LEU A 370 -19.63 2.20 19.78
C LEU A 370 -19.48 3.39 18.83
N ASP A 371 -18.59 4.34 19.18
CA ASP A 371 -18.25 5.47 18.34
C ASP A 371 -17.63 4.97 17.02
N PRO A 372 -18.05 5.51 15.87
CA PRO A 372 -17.39 5.21 14.60
C PRO A 372 -15.95 5.78 14.61
N PRO A 373 -15.07 5.32 13.70
CA PRO A 373 -13.74 5.91 13.56
C PRO A 373 -13.81 7.42 13.28
N SER A 374 -13.02 8.20 14.02
CA SER A 374 -12.79 9.62 13.77
C SER A 374 -11.60 9.79 12.84
N ILE A 375 -11.70 10.68 11.86
CA ILE A 375 -10.58 11.02 10.98
C ILE A 375 -9.90 12.26 11.55
N ILE A 376 -8.58 12.19 11.73
CA ILE A 376 -7.73 13.30 12.16
C ILE A 376 -6.62 13.54 11.16
N HIS A 377 -6.05 14.73 11.12
CA HIS A 377 -5.08 15.14 10.10
C HIS A 377 -3.83 15.82 10.72
N PRO A 378 -3.07 15.12 11.57
CA PRO A 378 -1.86 15.67 12.17
C PRO A 378 -0.76 15.89 11.13
N HIS A 379 0.14 16.84 11.39
CA HIS A 379 1.39 16.93 10.62
C HIS A 379 2.24 15.66 10.78
N LEU A 380 2.89 15.25 9.70
CA LEU A 380 3.78 14.10 9.72
C LEU A 380 5.07 14.45 10.45
N GLU A 381 5.23 13.95 11.68
CA GLU A 381 6.44 14.12 12.46
C GLU A 381 6.63 12.90 13.40
N PRO A 382 7.86 12.34 13.52
CA PRO A 382 8.06 11.04 14.18
C PRO A 382 7.62 10.94 15.64
N ASN A 383 7.60 12.04 16.40
CA ASN A 383 7.23 12.03 17.81
C ASN A 383 5.75 12.39 18.05
N THR A 384 5.01 12.68 16.98
CA THR A 384 3.58 12.95 17.08
C THR A 384 2.83 11.69 17.51
N CYS A 385 2.05 11.82 18.58
CA CYS A 385 1.33 10.71 19.20
C CYS A 385 -0.10 11.09 19.57
N LEU A 386 -0.95 10.09 19.75
CA LEU A 386 -2.27 10.23 20.31
C LEU A 386 -2.18 10.07 21.83
N LEU A 387 -2.49 11.13 22.57
CA LEU A 387 -2.67 11.05 24.02
C LEU A 387 -4.12 10.68 24.30
N ILE A 388 -4.33 9.55 24.98
CA ILE A 388 -5.65 9.03 25.33
C ILE A 388 -5.82 9.13 26.85
N GLN A 389 -6.92 9.70 27.30
CA GLN A 389 -7.28 9.86 28.70
C GLN A 389 -8.68 9.29 28.93
N VAL A 390 -8.83 8.50 29.99
CA VAL A 390 -10.07 7.86 30.39
C VAL A 390 -10.61 8.59 31.61
N PHE A 391 -11.85 9.07 31.53
CA PHE A 391 -12.50 9.83 32.59
C PHE A 391 -13.75 9.11 33.09
N GLY A 392 -13.94 9.08 34.40
CA GLY A 392 -15.17 8.62 35.05
C GLY A 392 -16.02 9.80 35.48
N LEU A 393 -17.24 9.88 34.94
CA LEU A 393 -18.22 10.90 35.31
C LEU A 393 -19.21 10.36 36.32
N ASP A 394 -19.24 10.99 37.50
CA ASP A 394 -20.31 10.77 38.47
C ASP A 394 -21.51 11.62 38.07
N ALA A 395 -22.42 11.04 37.29
CA ALA A 395 -23.56 11.73 36.71
C ALA A 395 -24.86 10.96 36.94
N VAL A 396 -25.96 11.69 37.08
CA VAL A 396 -27.33 11.20 37.20
C VAL A 396 -28.20 12.04 36.29
N TYR A 397 -28.94 11.38 35.40
CA TYR A 397 -29.94 12.03 34.55
C TYR A 397 -31.30 12.03 35.25
N THR A 398 -31.89 13.21 35.38
CA THR A 398 -33.24 13.39 35.93
C THR A 398 -34.15 13.92 34.82
N PRO A 399 -35.10 13.12 34.30
CA PRO A 399 -36.03 13.58 33.27
C PRO A 399 -36.91 14.72 33.80
N GLN A 400 -37.37 15.62 32.92
CA GLN A 400 -38.40 16.58 33.29
C GLN A 400 -39.72 15.87 33.60
N ALA A 401 -40.42 16.32 34.63
CA ALA A 401 -41.65 15.70 35.11
C ALA A 401 -42.78 15.68 34.08
N ASP A 402 -42.78 16.64 33.14
CA ASP A 402 -43.77 16.76 32.06
C ASP A 402 -43.36 16.06 30.76
N GLY A 403 -42.13 15.55 30.66
CA GLY A 403 -41.59 14.90 29.48
C GLY A 403 -41.44 15.79 28.25
N THR A 404 -41.55 17.13 28.39
CA THR A 404 -41.60 18.06 27.25
C THR A 404 -40.23 18.54 26.76
N GLY A 405 -39.16 18.20 27.48
CA GLY A 405 -37.81 18.64 27.15
C GLY A 405 -36.70 17.74 27.70
N PRO A 406 -35.42 18.06 27.37
CA PRO A 406 -34.29 17.34 27.93
C PRO A 406 -34.24 17.50 29.45
N GLY A 407 -34.10 16.38 30.16
CA GLY A 407 -33.85 16.33 31.60
C GLY A 407 -32.54 17.01 32.02
N THR A 408 -32.31 17.10 33.32
CA THR A 408 -31.10 17.67 33.90
C THR A 408 -30.07 16.59 34.22
N VAL A 409 -28.80 16.91 34.05
CA VAL A 409 -27.69 16.05 34.46
C VAL A 409 -26.98 16.69 35.64
N THR A 410 -26.96 16.00 36.77
CA THR A 410 -26.29 16.44 38.01
C THR A 410 -25.40 15.32 38.53
N GLY A 411 -24.45 15.63 39.40
CA GLY A 411 -23.72 14.61 40.16
C GLY A 411 -24.63 13.88 41.14
N LYS A 412 -24.20 12.72 41.66
CA LYS A 412 -25.02 11.93 42.61
C LYS A 412 -25.43 12.69 43.87
N ARG A 413 -24.69 13.75 44.25
CA ARG A 413 -25.01 14.60 45.41
C ARG A 413 -25.68 15.92 44.99
N GLY A 414 -26.20 15.99 43.76
CA GLY A 414 -26.90 17.17 43.22
C GLY A 414 -25.98 18.31 42.77
N GLN A 415 -24.66 18.12 42.80
CA GLN A 415 -23.69 19.12 42.33
C GLN A 415 -23.63 19.19 40.80
N GLU A 416 -23.06 20.27 40.27
CA GLU A 416 -22.73 20.36 38.85
C GLU A 416 -21.70 19.28 38.48
N VAL A 417 -21.91 18.59 37.36
CA VAL A 417 -20.96 17.59 36.86
C VAL A 417 -19.75 18.31 36.29
N ARG A 418 -18.56 18.04 36.85
CA ARG A 418 -17.30 18.61 36.39
C ARG A 418 -16.27 17.50 36.19
N LEU A 419 -15.51 17.60 35.10
CA LEU A 419 -14.31 16.79 34.91
C LEU A 419 -13.17 17.44 35.69
N THR A 420 -12.72 16.79 36.76
CA THR A 420 -11.54 17.20 37.51
C THR A 420 -10.40 16.20 37.27
N THR A 421 -9.21 16.52 37.77
CA THR A 421 -8.08 15.58 37.78
C THR A 421 -8.41 14.28 38.53
N GLU A 422 -9.29 14.33 39.54
CA GLU A 422 -9.77 13.17 40.28
C GLU A 422 -10.72 12.29 39.45
N SER A 423 -11.35 12.85 38.42
CA SER A 423 -12.19 12.11 37.48
C SER A 423 -11.36 11.25 36.51
N GLN A 424 -10.05 11.46 36.40
CA GLN A 424 -9.21 10.70 35.48
C GLN A 424 -8.92 9.30 36.04
N LEU A 425 -9.42 8.28 35.34
CA LEU A 425 -9.24 6.87 35.70
C LEU A 425 -7.94 6.29 35.14
N GLY A 426 -7.43 6.86 34.05
CA GLY A 426 -6.13 6.51 33.51
C GLY A 426 -5.82 7.23 32.21
N TRP A 427 -4.60 7.03 31.71
CA TRP A 427 -4.15 7.61 30.45
C TRP A 427 -3.11 6.73 29.77
N THR A 428 -2.88 6.97 28.50
CA THR A 428 -1.83 6.32 27.71
C THR A 428 -1.45 7.18 26.50
N ALA A 429 -0.38 6.81 25.80
CA ALA A 429 0.06 7.49 24.59
C ALA A 429 0.39 6.45 23.51
N VAL A 430 -0.06 6.72 22.28
CA VAL A 430 0.15 5.84 21.12
C VAL A 430 0.86 6.62 20.02
N PRO A 431 2.07 6.23 19.58
CA PRO A 431 2.72 6.87 18.44
C PRO A 431 1.85 6.74 17.18
N LEU A 432 1.74 7.82 16.41
CA LEU A 432 0.93 7.81 15.19
C LEU A 432 1.72 7.36 13.96
N PHE A 433 3.03 7.58 13.95
CA PHE A 433 3.86 7.39 12.77
C PHE A 433 5.10 6.53 13.02
N ASP A 434 5.47 5.76 12.01
CA ASP A 434 6.75 5.05 11.91
C ASP A 434 7.28 5.20 10.48
N ARG A 435 8.46 5.80 10.32
CA ARG A 435 9.14 6.03 9.02
C ARG A 435 8.25 6.66 7.95
N GLY A 436 7.42 7.62 8.35
CA GLY A 436 6.52 8.34 7.43
C GLY A 436 5.25 7.58 7.07
N CYS A 437 5.00 6.41 7.68
CA CYS A 437 3.78 5.63 7.52
C CYS A 437 2.94 5.72 8.80
N VAL A 438 1.63 5.53 8.69
CA VAL A 438 0.76 5.41 9.87
C VAL A 438 1.07 4.10 10.58
N MET A 439 1.14 4.13 11.90
CA MET A 439 1.16 2.91 12.72
C MET A 439 -0.24 2.27 12.74
N ALA A 440 -0.61 1.65 11.62
CA ALA A 440 -1.93 1.07 11.42
C ALA A 440 -2.08 -0.28 12.15
N GLY A 441 -3.33 -0.61 12.50
CA GLY A 441 -3.69 -1.89 13.13
C GLY A 441 -4.34 -1.71 14.50
N VAL A 442 -4.47 -2.83 15.22
CA VAL A 442 -5.05 -2.87 16.56
C VAL A 442 -3.94 -2.70 17.60
N HIS A 443 -4.09 -1.70 18.47
CA HIS A 443 -3.13 -1.37 19.51
C HIS A 443 -3.69 -1.70 20.88
N ASN A 444 -3.06 -2.62 21.60
CA ASN A 444 -3.34 -2.89 23.01
C ASN A 444 -2.28 -2.21 23.86
N VAL A 445 -2.68 -1.17 24.59
CA VAL A 445 -1.76 -0.33 25.37
C VAL A 445 -2.16 -0.28 26.84
N PRO A 446 -1.20 -0.27 27.78
CA PRO A 446 -1.50 -0.16 29.19
C PRO A 446 -2.06 1.23 29.54
N LEU A 447 -2.94 1.27 30.53
CA LEU A 447 -3.42 2.51 31.15
C LEU A 447 -2.60 2.82 32.40
N PHE A 448 -2.08 4.03 32.46
CA PHE A 448 -1.33 4.57 33.59
C PHE A 448 -2.26 5.37 34.49
N MET A 449 -2.07 5.26 35.80
CA MET A 449 -2.85 6.01 36.78
C MET A 449 -2.36 7.46 36.90
N GLY A 450 -3.22 8.32 37.44
CA GLY A 450 -2.92 9.74 37.63
C GLY A 450 -2.97 10.54 36.34
N MET A 451 -2.28 11.67 36.32
CA MET A 451 -2.16 12.56 35.16
C MET A 451 -0.81 12.35 34.46
N PRO A 452 -0.73 12.50 33.12
CA PRO A 452 0.56 12.59 32.46
C PRO A 452 1.35 13.79 33.03
N SER A 453 2.58 13.56 33.46
CA SER A 453 3.41 14.62 34.05
C SER A 453 3.84 15.65 32.99
N THR A 454 4.13 16.88 33.42
CA THR A 454 4.67 17.92 32.53
C THR A 454 6.00 17.49 31.89
N GLU A 455 6.83 16.75 32.64
CA GLU A 455 8.07 16.18 32.12
C GLU A 455 7.79 15.17 31.01
N PHE A 456 6.81 14.28 31.20
CA PHE A 456 6.40 13.33 30.18
C PHE A 456 5.89 14.05 28.92
N LEU A 457 4.99 15.02 29.08
CA LEU A 457 4.41 15.79 27.95
C LEU A 457 5.45 16.59 27.17
N THR A 458 6.52 17.04 27.84
CA THR A 458 7.67 17.67 27.18
C THR A 458 8.54 16.63 26.47
N ASN A 459 8.81 15.49 27.11
CA ASN A 459 9.64 14.42 26.55
C ASN A 459 9.04 13.79 25.29
N ILE A 460 7.73 13.49 25.26
CA ILE A 460 7.07 12.90 24.09
C ILE A 460 7.11 13.80 22.85
N ALA A 461 7.41 15.09 23.02
CA ALA A 461 7.51 16.01 21.87
C ALA A 461 8.84 15.85 21.11
N VAL A 462 9.87 15.30 21.75
CA VAL A 462 11.25 15.26 21.23
C VAL A 462 11.86 13.85 21.28
N LYS A 463 11.21 12.91 21.96
CA LYS A 463 11.63 11.51 22.10
C LYS A 463 10.46 10.62 21.72
N SER A 464 10.79 9.42 21.21
CA SER A 464 9.76 8.42 20.93
C SER A 464 8.93 8.10 22.18
N VAL A 465 7.67 7.71 21.95
CA VAL A 465 6.76 7.30 23.03
C VAL A 465 7.37 6.18 23.86
N GLU A 466 8.01 5.18 23.24
CA GLU A 466 8.65 4.07 23.96
C GLU A 466 9.72 4.56 24.95
N LEU A 467 10.59 5.48 24.53
CA LEU A 467 11.64 6.03 25.40
C LEU A 467 11.04 6.90 26.51
N SER A 468 10.03 7.69 26.19
CA SER A 468 9.34 8.56 27.15
C SER A 468 8.59 7.73 28.21
N MET A 469 8.02 6.60 27.83
CA MET A 469 7.29 5.69 28.71
C MET A 469 8.20 4.89 29.63
N LYS A 470 9.45 4.59 29.25
CA LYS A 470 10.44 3.95 30.15
C LYS A 470 10.66 4.75 31.44
N GLY A 471 10.57 6.08 31.39
CA GLY A 471 10.62 6.94 32.58
C GLY A 471 9.39 6.84 33.48
N VAL A 472 8.23 6.50 32.89
CA VAL A 472 6.93 6.38 33.59
C VAL A 472 6.82 5.05 34.34
N VAL A 473 7.35 3.95 33.78
CA VAL A 473 7.26 2.58 34.35
C VAL A 473 7.91 2.46 35.74
N TYR A 474 8.87 3.31 36.09
CA TYR A 474 9.43 3.37 37.45
C TYR A 474 8.44 3.90 38.51
N SER A 475 7.26 4.35 38.09
CA SER A 475 6.17 4.87 38.91
C SER A 475 4.89 4.07 38.67
N THR A 476 4.84 2.84 39.18
CA THR A 476 3.63 1.99 39.27
C THR A 476 2.97 1.57 37.95
N VAL A 477 3.21 0.32 37.53
CA VAL A 477 2.48 -0.33 36.42
C VAL A 477 1.44 -1.30 37.00
N LEU A 478 0.18 -1.17 36.56
CA LEU A 478 -0.80 -2.25 36.60
C LEU A 478 -0.75 -2.95 35.23
N ILE A 479 -0.14 -4.13 35.19
CA ILE A 479 -0.17 -5.01 34.01
C ILE A 479 -1.51 -5.77 34.09
N LEU A 480 -2.37 -5.62 33.09
CA LEU A 480 -3.55 -6.46 32.92
C LEU A 480 -3.35 -7.32 31.66
N ILE A 481 -3.40 -8.63 31.88
CA ILE A 481 -3.25 -9.71 30.88
C ILE A 481 -4.53 -9.83 30.06
#